data_AF-A0A7Y4X5K9-F1
#
_entry.id   AF-A0A7Y4X5K9-F1
#
_cell.length_a   1.000
_cell.length_b   1.000
_cell.length_c   1.000
_cell.angle_alpha   90.00
_cell.angle_beta   90.00
_cell.angle_gamma   90.00
#
_symmetry.space_group_name_H-M   'P 1'
#
loop_
_entity.id
_entity.type
_entity.pdbx_description
1 polymer ?
#
loop_
_entity_poly.entity_id
_entity_poly.type
_entity_poly.pdbx_seq_one_letter_code
_entity_poly.pdbx_strand_id
1 'polypeptide(L)'
;MANDFNARLQALLSTLERWRSDTETTTDADTEDQPPTVPIGEIVEFLLQASLLWLKSSMRFWRRGTGVFAIHLLEMLRTVPALTADPTRRGEALGILIDLLRTYFREIAELPGHESRRFLAELDKIERNIGAPLQEVPREPAPRRWQVKP
;
A
#
# COMPACT_ATOMS: atom_id res chain seq x y z
N MET A 1 6.39 -12.59 -19.92
CA MET A 1 5.33 -12.03 -19.05
C MET A 1 5.27 -10.50 -19.02
N ALA A 2 6.36 -9.75 -19.21
CA ALA A 2 6.32 -8.27 -19.22
C ALA A 2 5.54 -7.64 -20.40
N ASN A 3 5.47 -8.29 -21.57
CA ASN A 3 4.78 -7.74 -22.76
C ASN A 3 3.24 -7.74 -22.65
N ASP A 4 2.64 -8.66 -21.89
CA ASP A 4 1.17 -8.74 -21.77
C ASP A 4 0.62 -7.60 -20.90
N PHE A 5 1.36 -7.18 -19.87
CA PHE A 5 0.96 -6.08 -19.00
C PHE A 5 0.94 -4.74 -19.74
N ASN A 6 1.95 -4.47 -20.59
CA ASN A 6 2.01 -3.23 -21.35
C ASN A 6 0.88 -3.16 -22.40
N ALA A 7 0.57 -4.27 -23.07
CA ALA A 7 -0.55 -4.34 -24.01
C ALA A 7 -1.90 -4.08 -23.32
N ARG A 8 -2.11 -4.64 -22.12
CA ARG A 8 -3.34 -4.42 -21.32
C ARG A 8 -3.45 -2.98 -20.82
N LEU A 9 -2.35 -2.36 -20.43
CA LEU A 9 -2.34 -0.93 -20.07
C LEU A 9 -2.69 -0.05 -21.26
N GLN A 10 -2.12 -0.31 -22.43
CA GLN A 10 -2.43 0.45 -23.65
C GLN A 10 -3.89 0.29 -24.06
N ALA A 11 -4.46 -0.93 -23.94
CA ALA A 11 -5.88 -1.16 -24.22
C ALA A 11 -6.81 -0.43 -23.23
N LEU A 12 -6.42 -0.36 -21.95
CA LEU A 12 -7.17 0.39 -20.94
C LEU A 12 -7.12 1.90 -21.25
N LEU A 13 -5.94 2.44 -21.55
CA LEU A 13 -5.76 3.86 -21.87
C LEU A 13 -6.57 4.27 -23.10
N SER A 14 -6.56 3.46 -24.17
CA SER A 14 -7.36 3.76 -25.38
C SER A 14 -8.87 3.68 -25.14
N THR A 15 -9.31 2.77 -24.26
CA THR A 15 -10.73 2.68 -23.85
C THR A 15 -11.16 3.92 -23.07
N LEU A 16 -10.27 4.45 -22.23
CA LEU A 16 -10.51 5.66 -21.45
C LEU A 16 -10.53 6.92 -22.32
N GLU A 17 -9.63 7.02 -23.31
CA GLU A 17 -9.66 8.12 -24.30
C GLU A 17 -10.97 8.13 -25.09
N ARG A 18 -11.46 6.95 -25.49
CA ARG A 18 -12.76 6.82 -26.18
C ARG A 18 -13.92 7.32 -25.32
N TRP A 19 -13.97 6.89 -24.06
CA TRP A 19 -14.99 7.32 -23.11
C TRP A 19 -14.95 8.83 -22.83
N ARG A 20 -13.75 9.41 -22.80
CA ARG A 20 -13.59 10.87 -22.67
C ARG A 20 -14.18 11.60 -23.88
N SER A 21 -13.93 11.13 -25.10
CA SER A 21 -14.50 11.75 -26.30
C SER A 21 -16.03 11.65 -26.37
N ASP A 22 -16.61 10.57 -25.85
CA ASP A 22 -18.07 10.36 -25.84
C ASP A 22 -18.80 11.24 -24.80
N THR A 23 -18.10 11.70 -23.76
CA THR A 23 -18.69 12.56 -22.71
C THR A 23 -18.70 14.04 -23.09
N GLU A 24 -17.82 14.49 -23.99
CA GLU A 24 -17.79 15.88 -24.47
C GLU A 24 -18.94 16.21 -25.45
N THR A 25 -19.59 15.21 -26.06
CA THR A 25 -20.65 15.41 -27.08
C THR A 25 -22.08 15.45 -26.54
N THR A 26 -22.31 15.17 -25.25
CA THR A 26 -23.67 15.05 -24.68
C THR A 26 -24.05 16.20 -23.74
N THR A 27 -23.55 17.42 -24.00
CA THR A 27 -23.92 18.61 -23.23
C THR A 27 -24.85 19.49 -24.06
N ASP A 28 -26.12 19.10 -24.19
CA ASP A 28 -27.18 20.02 -24.61
C ASP A 28 -28.53 19.63 -23.98
N ALA A 29 -29.08 20.59 -23.26
CA ALA A 29 -30.47 20.77 -22.78
C ALA A 29 -31.02 19.87 -21.64
N ASP A 30 -31.47 20.58 -20.60
CA ASP A 30 -32.43 20.20 -19.54
C ASP A 30 -32.01 19.19 -18.47
N THR A 31 -31.35 19.66 -17.40
CA THR A 31 -31.47 18.98 -16.09
C THR A 31 -31.24 19.95 -14.92
N GLU A 32 -32.29 20.66 -14.49
CA GLU A 32 -32.40 21.10 -13.09
C GLU A 32 -32.68 19.85 -12.23
N ASP A 33 -31.99 19.69 -11.09
CA ASP A 33 -32.06 18.56 -10.13
C ASP A 33 -31.25 17.27 -10.42
N GLN A 34 -30.23 17.30 -11.28
CA GLN A 34 -29.27 16.17 -11.32
C GLN A 34 -28.28 16.25 -10.14
N PRO A 35 -28.09 15.17 -9.36
CA PRO A 35 -27.03 15.13 -8.35
C PRO A 35 -25.67 15.37 -9.04
N PRO A 36 -24.69 15.99 -8.34
CA PRO A 36 -23.39 16.30 -8.92
C PRO A 36 -22.78 15.03 -9.49
N THR A 37 -22.75 14.94 -10.82
CA THR A 37 -22.12 13.84 -11.56
C THR A 37 -20.62 14.06 -11.49
N VAL A 38 -19.93 13.28 -10.66
CA VAL A 38 -18.47 13.25 -10.66
C VAL A 38 -18.02 12.82 -12.06
N PRO A 39 -17.21 13.63 -12.76
CA PRO A 39 -16.81 13.29 -14.12
C PRO A 39 -15.95 12.03 -14.08
N ILE A 40 -16.27 11.06 -14.96
CA ILE A 40 -15.59 9.76 -15.03
C ILE A 40 -14.07 9.93 -15.17
N GLY A 41 -13.62 10.99 -15.86
CA GLY A 41 -12.21 11.34 -15.98
C GLY A 41 -11.49 11.53 -14.64
N GLU A 42 -12.12 12.18 -13.66
CA GLU A 42 -11.52 12.39 -12.32
C GLU A 42 -11.40 11.08 -11.54
N ILE A 43 -12.38 10.19 -11.67
CA ILE A 43 -12.35 8.85 -11.04
C ILE A 43 -11.19 8.04 -11.62
N VAL A 44 -11.04 8.06 -12.94
CA VAL A 44 -9.98 7.35 -13.64
C VAL A 44 -8.60 7.88 -13.27
N GLU A 45 -8.46 9.21 -13.22
CA GLU A 45 -7.23 9.86 -12.78
C GLU A 45 -6.88 9.49 -11.34
N PHE A 46 -7.85 9.53 -10.42
CA PHE A 46 -7.68 9.09 -9.04
C PHE A 46 -7.20 7.64 -8.96
N LEU A 47 -7.85 6.72 -9.67
CA LEU A 47 -7.50 5.30 -9.68
C LEU A 47 -6.08 5.07 -10.22
N LEU A 48 -5.68 5.79 -11.26
CA LEU A 48 -4.32 5.71 -11.81
C LEU A 48 -3.29 6.21 -10.79
N GLN A 49 -3.53 7.37 -10.17
CA GLN A 49 -2.64 7.94 -9.14
C GLN A 49 -2.54 7.02 -7.91
N ALA A 50 -3.67 6.46 -7.45
CA ALA A 50 -3.72 5.51 -6.34
C ALA A 50 -2.96 4.21 -6.65
N SER A 51 -3.06 3.72 -7.89
CA SER A 51 -2.35 2.51 -8.34
C SER A 51 -0.83 2.72 -8.38
N LEU A 52 -0.38 3.87 -8.90
CA LEU A 52 1.05 4.25 -8.89
C LEU A 52 1.57 4.43 -7.46
N LEU A 53 0.77 5.04 -6.59
CA LEU A 53 1.08 5.18 -5.17
C LEU A 53 1.23 3.80 -4.50
N TRP A 54 0.32 2.87 -4.78
CA TRP A 54 0.37 1.51 -4.26
C TRP A 54 1.65 0.77 -4.70
N LEU A 55 2.02 0.89 -5.99
CA LEU A 55 3.25 0.29 -6.52
C LEU A 55 4.50 0.88 -5.84
N LYS A 56 4.55 2.21 -5.68
CA LYS A 56 5.65 2.91 -4.99
C LYS A 56 5.75 2.51 -3.52
N SER A 57 4.61 2.39 -2.84
CA SER A 57 4.53 1.93 -1.45
C SER A 57 5.06 0.49 -1.32
N SER A 58 4.64 -0.40 -2.23
CA SER A 58 5.08 -1.80 -2.27
C SER A 58 6.58 -1.91 -2.49
N MET A 59 7.16 -1.16 -3.45
CA MET A 59 8.62 -1.14 -3.64
C MET A 59 9.36 -0.65 -2.40
N ARG A 60 8.84 0.37 -1.72
CA ARG A 60 9.45 0.91 -0.49
C ARG A 60 9.40 -0.10 0.65
N PHE A 61 8.27 -0.79 0.81
CA PHE A 61 8.09 -1.88 1.76
C PHE A 61 9.13 -2.98 1.52
N TRP A 62 9.23 -3.48 0.28
CA TRP A 62 10.20 -4.53 -0.06
C TRP A 62 11.64 -4.08 0.15
N ARG A 63 11.99 -2.86 -0.26
CA ARG A 63 13.33 -2.30 -0.04
C ARG A 63 13.70 -2.21 1.44
N ARG A 64 12.75 -1.82 2.30
CA ARG A 64 12.99 -1.79 3.75
C ARG A 64 13.07 -3.19 4.34
N GLY A 65 12.16 -4.08 3.94
CA GLY A 65 12.14 -5.46 4.40
C GLY A 65 13.44 -6.21 4.05
N THR A 66 13.95 -6.04 2.83
CA THR A 66 15.23 -6.65 2.43
C THR A 66 16.42 -6.05 3.18
N GLY A 67 16.39 -4.74 3.49
CA GLY A 67 17.41 -4.10 4.32
C GLY A 67 17.46 -4.67 5.74
N VAL A 68 16.30 -4.77 6.39
CA VAL A 68 16.16 -5.38 7.73
C VAL A 68 16.63 -6.84 7.69
N PHE A 69 16.19 -7.61 6.72
CA PHE A 69 16.62 -9.00 6.54
C PHE A 69 18.13 -9.13 6.37
N ALA A 70 18.76 -8.30 5.53
CA ALA A 70 20.19 -8.39 5.27
C ALA A 70 21.03 -8.09 6.53
N ILE A 71 20.63 -7.09 7.33
CA ILE A 71 21.31 -6.73 8.59
C ILE A 71 21.24 -7.90 9.56
N HIS A 72 20.02 -8.38 9.86
CA HIS A 72 19.80 -9.45 10.84
C HIS A 72 20.39 -10.79 10.38
N LEU A 73 20.33 -11.11 9.09
CA LEU A 73 20.95 -12.33 8.54
C LEU A 73 22.47 -12.34 8.81
N LEU A 74 23.14 -11.21 8.60
CA LEU A 74 24.58 -11.11 8.78
C LEU A 74 24.98 -11.26 10.25
N GLU A 75 24.18 -10.71 11.17
CA GLU A 75 24.35 -10.91 12.62
C GLU A 75 24.11 -12.35 13.04
N MET A 76 23.04 -12.98 12.55
CA MET A 76 22.76 -14.40 12.80
C MET A 76 23.91 -15.28 12.31
N LEU A 77 24.42 -15.05 11.10
CA LEU A 77 25.55 -15.81 10.55
C LEU A 77 26.82 -15.69 11.41
N ARG A 78 27.03 -14.56 12.10
CA ARG A 78 28.16 -14.40 13.04
C ARG A 78 28.00 -15.23 14.32
N THR A 79 26.77 -15.53 14.73
CA THR A 79 26.49 -16.37 15.91
C THR A 79 26.61 -17.87 15.63
N VAL A 80 26.45 -18.30 14.38
CA VAL A 80 26.46 -19.73 14.01
C VAL A 80 27.78 -20.43 14.36
N PRO A 81 28.98 -19.88 14.08
CA PRO A 81 30.23 -20.52 14.49
C PRO A 81 30.37 -20.69 16.01
N ALA A 82 29.81 -19.77 16.81
CA ALA A 82 29.85 -19.87 18.27
C ALA A 82 29.01 -21.05 18.80
N LEU A 83 28.01 -21.50 18.03
CA LEU A 83 27.21 -22.67 18.38
C LEU A 83 27.96 -23.99 18.20
N THR A 84 28.96 -24.02 17.30
CA THR A 84 29.70 -25.23 16.95
C THR A 84 31.09 -25.29 17.57
N ALA A 85 31.69 -24.13 17.89
CA ALA A 85 33.06 -24.04 18.38
C ALA A 85 33.24 -24.49 19.84
N ASP A 86 32.29 -24.21 20.74
CA ASP A 86 32.42 -24.51 22.17
C ASP A 86 31.09 -25.02 22.78
N PRO A 87 31.01 -26.30 23.18
CA PRO A 87 29.82 -26.87 23.81
C PRO A 87 29.40 -26.16 25.10
N THR A 88 30.36 -25.59 25.84
CA THR A 88 30.10 -24.96 27.14
C THR A 88 29.44 -23.58 26.99
N ARG A 89 29.66 -22.90 25.85
CA ARG A 89 29.07 -21.58 25.52
C ARG A 89 27.87 -21.65 24.58
N ARG A 90 27.49 -22.86 24.14
CA ARG A 90 26.38 -23.07 23.21
C ARG A 90 25.06 -22.48 23.69
N GLY A 91 24.77 -22.55 24.99
CA GLY A 91 23.54 -21.99 25.57
C GLY A 91 23.46 -20.47 25.43
N GLU A 92 24.57 -19.78 25.66
CA GLU A 92 24.68 -18.32 25.50
C GLU A 92 24.51 -17.92 24.02
N ALA A 93 25.23 -18.60 23.11
CA ALA A 93 25.13 -18.35 21.68
C ALA A 93 23.70 -18.61 21.13
N LEU A 94 23.00 -19.63 21.64
CA LEU A 94 21.59 -19.88 21.31
C LEU A 94 20.69 -18.76 21.82
N GLY A 95 20.92 -18.26 23.04
CA GLY A 95 20.18 -17.12 23.60
C GLY A 95 20.30 -15.89 22.70
N ILE A 96 21.53 -15.54 22.31
CA ILE A 96 21.79 -14.42 21.40
C ILE A 96 21.06 -14.61 20.07
N LEU A 97 21.13 -15.80 19.46
CA LEU A 97 20.45 -16.08 18.19
C LEU A 97 18.92 -15.94 18.31
N ILE A 98 18.32 -16.43 19.40
CA ILE A 98 16.88 -16.31 19.65
C ILE A 98 16.49 -14.83 19.80
N ASP A 99 17.28 -14.03 20.50
CA ASP A 99 16.99 -12.61 20.69
C ASP A 99 17.16 -11.80 19.40
N LEU A 100 18.12 -12.16 18.55
CA LEU A 100 18.24 -11.61 17.18
C LEU A 100 17.00 -11.93 16.35
N LEU A 101 16.53 -13.19 16.37
CA LEU A 101 15.31 -13.60 15.66
C LEU A 101 14.07 -12.84 16.16
N ARG A 102 13.91 -12.69 17.48
CA ARG A 102 12.80 -11.91 18.07
C ARG A 102 12.84 -10.45 17.61
N THR A 103 14.03 -9.85 17.59
CA THR A 103 14.22 -8.47 17.15
C THR A 103 13.88 -8.32 15.67
N TYR A 104 14.40 -9.20 14.83
CA TYR A 104 14.08 -9.28 13.41
C TYR A 104 12.57 -9.39 13.14
N PHE A 105 11.88 -10.33 13.81
CA PHE A 105 10.44 -10.51 13.62
C PHE A 105 9.63 -9.31 14.10
N ARG A 106 10.04 -8.65 15.19
CA ARG A 106 9.40 -7.43 15.67
C ARG A 106 9.52 -6.31 14.64
N GLU A 107 10.71 -6.06 14.12
CA GLU A 107 10.94 -5.02 13.12
C GLU A 107 10.15 -5.28 11.82
N ILE A 108 10.12 -6.52 11.34
CA ILE A 108 9.31 -6.87 10.17
C ILE A 108 7.81 -6.70 10.44
N ALA A 109 7.32 -7.07 11.62
CA ALA A 109 5.91 -6.94 11.97
C ALA A 109 5.46 -5.46 12.05
N GLU A 110 6.36 -4.54 12.35
CA GLU A 110 6.07 -3.10 12.42
C GLU A 110 6.02 -2.42 11.04
N LEU A 111 6.76 -2.95 10.05
CA LEU A 111 6.84 -2.36 8.69
C LEU A 111 5.49 -2.15 8.01
N PRO A 112 4.54 -3.11 7.99
CA PRO A 112 3.23 -2.91 7.38
C PRO A 112 2.46 -1.73 8.01
N GLY A 113 2.56 -1.55 9.33
CA GLY A 113 1.88 -0.46 10.04
C GLY A 113 2.44 0.92 9.69
N HIS A 114 3.75 1.04 9.52
CA HIS A 114 4.38 2.28 9.07
C HIS A 114 4.05 2.62 7.61
N GLU A 115 4.11 1.64 6.70
CA GLU A 115 3.78 1.89 5.29
C GLU A 115 2.29 2.10 5.07
N SER A 116 1.40 1.42 5.79
CA SER A 116 -0.05 1.64 5.71
C SER A 116 -0.44 3.07 6.09
N ARG A 117 0.07 3.58 7.23
CA ARG A 117 -0.18 4.97 7.66
C ARG A 117 0.33 5.98 6.65
N ARG A 118 1.51 5.72 6.07
CA ARG A 118 2.09 6.58 5.05
C ARG A 118 1.31 6.54 3.73
N PHE A 119 0.88 5.35 3.31
CA PHE A 119 0.07 5.18 2.11
C PHE A 119 -1.26 5.93 2.24
N LEU A 120 -1.96 5.79 3.37
CA LEU A 120 -3.19 6.55 3.63
C LEU A 120 -2.94 8.05 3.60
N ALA A 121 -1.89 8.54 4.26
CA ALA A 121 -1.55 9.96 4.24
C ALA A 121 -1.14 10.49 2.84
N GLU A 122 -0.60 9.64 1.96
CA GLU A 122 -0.32 9.98 0.56
C GLU A 122 -1.61 9.92 -0.29
N LEU A 123 -2.54 9.01 0.02
CA LEU A 123 -3.84 8.89 -0.63
C LEU A 123 -4.75 10.08 -0.30
N ASP A 124 -4.81 10.50 0.97
CA ASP A 124 -5.56 11.68 1.42
C ASP A 124 -5.08 12.97 0.75
N LYS A 125 -3.81 13.00 0.28
CA LYS A 125 -3.27 14.13 -0.49
C LYS A 125 -3.73 14.11 -1.94
N ILE A 126 -3.79 12.93 -2.55
CA ILE A 126 -4.33 12.74 -3.90
C ILE A 126 -5.79 13.15 -3.91
N GLU A 127 -6.59 12.67 -2.95
CA GLU A 127 -8.00 13.02 -2.78
C GLU A 127 -8.20 14.54 -2.70
N ARG A 128 -7.43 15.24 -1.85
CA ARG A 128 -7.49 16.70 -1.72
C ARG A 128 -7.12 17.46 -3.00
N ASN A 129 -6.22 16.93 -3.81
CA ASN A 129 -5.74 17.60 -5.02
C ASN A 129 -6.74 17.53 -6.18
N ILE A 130 -7.59 16.50 -6.22
CA ILE A 130 -8.60 16.33 -7.27
C ILE A 130 -9.78 17.30 -7.08
N GLY A 131 -9.83 18.02 -5.95
CA GLY A 131 -10.66 19.22 -5.85
C GLY A 131 -12.15 18.96 -5.68
N ALA A 132 -12.59 17.72 -5.51
CA ALA A 132 -13.95 17.42 -5.10
C ALA A 132 -14.09 17.83 -3.61
N PRO A 133 -14.87 18.89 -3.27
CA PRO A 133 -15.39 19.00 -1.92
C PRO A 133 -16.32 17.81 -1.76
N LEU A 134 -15.79 16.71 -1.22
CA LEU A 134 -16.63 15.64 -0.72
C LEU A 134 -17.51 16.29 0.33
N GLN A 135 -18.74 16.60 -0.07
CA GLN A 135 -19.84 16.85 0.85
C GLN A 135 -19.69 15.76 1.91
N GLU A 136 -19.47 16.15 3.16
CA GLU A 136 -19.34 15.21 4.27
C GLU A 136 -20.65 14.42 4.32
N VAL A 137 -20.72 13.32 3.57
CA VAL A 137 -21.83 12.38 3.68
C VAL A 137 -21.77 11.95 5.13
N PRO A 138 -22.84 12.18 5.92
CA PRO A 138 -22.86 11.80 7.33
C PRO A 138 -22.37 10.36 7.42
N ARG A 139 -21.19 10.17 8.03
CA ARG A 139 -20.60 8.84 8.18
C ARG A 139 -21.57 8.06 9.05
N GLU A 140 -22.39 7.23 8.43
CA GLU A 140 -23.17 6.26 9.17
C GLU A 140 -22.19 5.50 10.08
N PRO A 141 -22.52 5.33 11.36
CA PRO A 141 -21.62 4.68 12.29
C PRO A 141 -21.28 3.30 11.73
N ALA A 142 -20.00 3.11 11.39
CA ALA A 142 -19.52 1.86 10.82
C ALA A 142 -20.07 0.69 11.65
N PRO A 143 -20.65 -0.35 11.01
CA PRO A 143 -21.25 -1.47 11.73
C PRO A 143 -20.24 -1.98 12.75
N ARG A 144 -20.66 -1.96 14.04
CA ARG A 144 -19.80 -2.26 15.19
C ARG A 144 -19.01 -3.52 14.90
N ARG A 145 -17.68 -3.39 14.74
CA ARG A 145 -16.77 -4.54 14.79
C ARG A 145 -17.00 -5.20 16.14
N TRP A 146 -17.29 -6.49 16.12
CA TRP A 146 -17.55 -7.36 17.26
C TRP A 146 -16.66 -6.96 18.46
N GLN A 147 -17.27 -6.36 19.48
CA GLN A 147 -16.60 -6.18 20.76
C GLN A 147 -16.47 -7.58 21.38
N VAL A 148 -15.24 -8.06 21.50
CA VAL A 148 -14.96 -9.26 22.31
C VAL A 148 -15.37 -8.91 23.74
N LYS A 149 -16.37 -9.63 24.25
CA LYS A 149 -16.91 -9.43 25.59
C LYS A 149 -15.78 -9.70 26.62
N PRO A 150 -15.55 -8.81 27.61
CA PRO A 150 -14.61 -9.06 28.68
C PRO A 150 -15.01 -10.28 29.51
#